data_AF-A0A8T5MD27-F1
#
_entry.id   AF-A0A8T5MD27-F1
#
_cell.length_a   1.000
_cell.length_b   1.000
_cell.length_c   1.000
_cell.angle_alpha   90.00
_cell.angle_beta   90.00
_cell.angle_gamma   90.00
#
_symmetry.space_group_name_H-M   'P 1'
#
loop_
_entity.id
_entity.type
_entity.pdbx_description
1 polymer ?
#
loop_
_entity_poly.entity_id
_entity_poly.type
_entity_poly.pdbx_seq_one_letter_code
_entity_poly.pdbx_strand_id
1 'polypeptide(L)'
;MAKIEFTWSMKELATRLYQRQQNKFDVIMIVDGPRGNGKCLTKGSKVLMTDSSWKNVENIKIGDEVISPQKNGSYTFEKVTNLHNRFEKDIYEIREQTRNKKILYTCAGNHIVPTLRYERLRKNGKRPCKQILDKYDAKTLSTMRTRDSNYCSFSTTAIGYKNQKEAEIEPYCLGVWLGDGHFSSTLKYVENPKYGEWVLRPSHTKIQNGKVIEVKENISHRILPERLKKTVRGIGITCADEEIINEFSKFYPIMSIVSKKDNSAKNYRFSLNGQFANLLSEYGLEGKGSGDKFIPEKCLKSSIAYRLRLLAGIIDTDGYISKQNQISITTKSERLSKNIRDLVFSLGGYCSKRCFFGR
;
A
#
# COMPACT_ATOMS: atom_id res chain seq x y z
N MET A 1 15.69 6.79 2.14
CA MET A 1 15.05 5.49 1.80
C MET A 1 14.03 5.16 2.88
N ALA A 2 12.83 4.70 2.53
CA ALA A 2 11.81 4.32 3.51
C ALA A 2 11.73 2.78 3.59
N LYS A 3 11.87 2.21 4.79
CA LYS A 3 11.63 0.79 5.06
C LYS A 3 10.31 0.65 5.82
N ILE A 4 9.45 -0.23 5.37
CA ILE A 4 8.23 -0.61 6.05
C ILE A 4 8.46 -2.00 6.63
N GLU A 5 8.21 -2.19 7.92
CA GLU A 5 8.28 -3.52 8.58
C GLU A 5 6.87 -3.95 9.03
N PHE A 6 6.54 -5.21 8.79
CA PHE A 6 5.27 -5.91 9.08
C PHE A 6 5.59 -7.20 9.85
N THR A 7 4.63 -7.80 10.57
CA THR A 7 4.77 -9.11 11.24
C THR A 7 3.82 -10.15 10.61
N TRP A 8 4.28 -10.94 9.64
CA TRP A 8 3.49 -11.99 8.96
C TRP A 8 4.36 -13.17 8.49
N SER A 9 3.90 -14.42 8.67
CA SER A 9 4.52 -15.61 8.08
C SER A 9 3.82 -15.99 6.76
N MET A 10 4.60 -16.19 5.69
CA MET A 10 4.11 -16.20 4.30
C MET A 10 3.40 -17.47 3.82
N LYS A 11 3.66 -18.66 4.37
CA LYS A 11 3.05 -19.92 3.87
C LYS A 11 1.55 -20.11 4.17
N GLU A 12 0.93 -19.08 4.71
CA GLU A 12 -0.41 -19.11 5.26
C GLU A 12 -1.12 -17.78 4.99
N LEU A 13 -0.66 -16.91 4.09
CA LEU A 13 -1.25 -15.56 3.96
C LEU A 13 -2.64 -15.60 3.32
N ALA A 14 -2.84 -16.34 2.21
CA ALA A 14 -4.17 -16.56 1.65
C ALA A 14 -5.01 -17.49 2.54
N THR A 15 -4.43 -18.59 3.01
CA THR A 15 -5.13 -19.61 3.81
C THR A 15 -5.44 -19.15 5.23
N ARG A 16 -4.59 -18.38 5.92
CA ARG A 16 -4.91 -17.76 7.23
C ARG A 16 -5.72 -16.49 7.10
N LEU A 17 -5.68 -15.72 6.01
CA LEU A 17 -6.67 -14.64 5.84
C LEU A 17 -8.07 -15.24 5.61
N TYR A 18 -8.16 -16.33 4.84
CA TYR A 18 -9.38 -17.10 4.64
C TYR A 18 -9.81 -17.87 5.90
N GLN A 19 -8.89 -18.51 6.64
CA GLN A 19 -9.18 -19.17 7.93
C GLN A 19 -9.35 -18.18 9.09
N ARG A 20 -8.84 -16.95 9.01
CA ARG A 20 -9.17 -15.86 9.95
C ARG A 20 -10.60 -15.38 9.77
N GLN A 21 -11.08 -15.26 8.53
CA GLN A 21 -12.52 -15.06 8.28
C GLN A 21 -13.41 -16.18 8.86
N GLN A 22 -12.90 -17.41 9.00
CA GLN A 22 -13.65 -18.55 9.56
C GLN A 22 -13.46 -18.75 11.07
N ASN A 23 -12.35 -18.32 11.66
CA ASN A 23 -12.07 -18.46 13.09
C ASN A 23 -12.64 -17.27 13.86
N LYS A 24 -13.60 -17.57 14.74
CA LYS A 24 -14.42 -16.70 15.60
C LYS A 24 -13.70 -15.74 16.58
N PHE A 25 -12.46 -15.33 16.35
CA PHE A 25 -11.81 -14.30 17.16
C PHE A 25 -10.81 -13.47 16.33
N ASP A 26 -11.34 -12.44 15.68
CA ASP A 26 -10.61 -11.22 15.38
C ASP A 26 -11.13 -10.18 16.37
N VAL A 27 -10.27 -9.68 17.26
CA VAL A 27 -10.72 -8.62 18.18
C VAL A 27 -11.09 -7.43 17.30
N ILE A 28 -12.36 -7.08 17.23
CA ILE A 28 -12.84 -5.80 16.72
C ILE A 28 -13.16 -4.91 17.91
N MET A 29 -12.80 -3.64 17.76
CA MET A 29 -13.11 -2.64 18.75
C MET A 29 -14.29 -1.79 18.31
N ILE A 30 -15.46 -2.15 18.84
CA ILE A 30 -16.61 -1.26 18.91
C ILE A 30 -16.48 -0.42 20.17
N VAL A 31 -16.54 0.89 20.01
CA VAL A 31 -16.92 1.83 21.06
C VAL A 31 -18.43 1.59 21.33
N ASP A 32 -18.75 0.53 22.08
CA ASP A 32 -20.11 0.19 22.50
C ASP A 32 -20.28 0.56 23.97
N GLY A 33 -21.44 1.09 24.31
CA GLY A 33 -21.71 1.78 25.56
C GLY A 33 -23.13 2.35 25.55
N PRO A 34 -23.80 2.47 26.72
CA PRO A 34 -25.18 2.92 26.83
C PRO A 34 -25.42 4.26 26.11
N ARG A 35 -26.66 4.51 25.66
CA ARG A 35 -27.07 5.83 25.16
C ARG A 35 -26.68 6.91 26.18
N GLY A 36 -26.07 8.01 25.73
CA GLY A 36 -25.61 9.10 26.59
C GLY A 36 -24.17 9.00 27.12
N ASN A 37 -23.49 7.85 26.98
CA ASN A 37 -22.11 7.68 27.41
C ASN A 37 -21.10 8.04 26.31
N GLY A 38 -20.70 9.32 26.22
CA GLY A 38 -19.29 9.70 26.01
C GLY A 38 -18.49 9.30 24.77
N LYS A 39 -19.08 8.74 23.71
CA LYS A 39 -18.33 8.26 22.52
C LYS A 39 -17.92 9.37 21.55
N CYS A 40 -17.77 10.59 22.04
CA CYS A 40 -17.60 11.77 21.19
C CYS A 40 -16.18 11.86 20.64
N LEU A 41 -16.07 12.17 19.36
CA LEU A 41 -14.84 12.57 18.69
C LEU A 41 -14.83 14.10 18.57
N THR A 42 -13.65 14.71 18.60
CA THR A 42 -13.57 16.16 18.41
C THR A 42 -13.78 16.55 16.95
N LYS A 43 -14.17 17.81 16.72
CA LYS A 43 -14.20 18.44 15.40
C LYS A 43 -12.89 18.20 14.63
N GLY A 44 -12.98 17.92 13.34
CA GLY A 44 -11.86 17.58 12.46
C GLY A 44 -11.50 16.09 12.42
N SER A 45 -12.06 15.26 13.30
CA SER A 45 -11.91 13.81 13.21
C SER A 45 -12.60 13.28 11.95
N LYS A 46 -11.95 12.36 11.24
CA LYS A 46 -12.47 11.81 10.00
C LYS A 46 -13.24 10.51 10.24
N VAL A 47 -14.39 10.39 9.59
CA VAL A 47 -15.25 9.20 9.55
C VAL A 47 -15.13 8.56 8.18
N LEU A 48 -14.92 7.25 8.15
CA LEU A 48 -14.84 6.48 6.92
C LEU A 48 -16.25 6.14 6.43
N MET A 49 -16.56 6.60 5.23
CA MET A 49 -17.86 6.42 4.58
C MET A 49 -17.92 5.08 3.82
N THR A 50 -19.12 4.63 3.47
CA THR A 50 -19.31 3.37 2.73
C THR A 50 -18.69 3.38 1.34
N ASP A 51 -18.53 4.55 0.72
CA ASP A 51 -17.98 4.76 -0.62
C ASP A 51 -16.45 4.95 -0.66
N SER A 52 -15.75 4.66 0.44
CA SER A 52 -14.30 4.89 0.69
C SER A 52 -13.88 6.34 0.91
N SER A 53 -14.80 7.30 0.86
CA SER A 53 -14.49 8.70 1.16
C SER A 53 -14.31 8.91 2.67
N TRP A 54 -13.59 9.99 3.01
CA TRP A 54 -13.46 10.44 4.38
C TRP A 54 -14.25 11.72 4.54
N LYS A 55 -15.15 11.74 5.53
CA LYS A 55 -15.95 12.92 5.87
C LYS A 55 -15.60 13.37 7.28
N ASN A 56 -15.42 14.67 7.49
CA ASN A 56 -15.21 15.17 8.85
C ASN A 56 -16.47 14.92 9.69
N VAL A 57 -16.28 14.59 10.96
CA VAL A 57 -17.36 14.24 11.89
C VAL A 57 -18.39 15.36 12.03
N GLU A 58 -17.96 16.63 11.99
CA GLU A 58 -18.87 17.79 12.06
C GLU A 58 -19.77 17.96 10.83
N ASN A 59 -19.41 17.33 9.70
CA ASN A 59 -20.16 17.42 8.45
C ASN A 59 -21.10 16.23 8.24
N ILE A 60 -21.09 15.24 9.15
CA ILE A 60 -21.96 14.07 9.10
C ILE A 60 -23.42 14.50 9.33
N LYS A 61 -24.33 13.94 8.54
CA LYS A 61 -25.78 14.22 8.57
C LYS A 61 -26.56 12.94 8.86
N ILE A 62 -27.75 13.09 9.43
CA ILE A 62 -28.71 11.99 9.54
C ILE A 62 -29.01 11.45 8.13
N GLY A 63 -28.95 10.13 7.98
CA GLY A 63 -29.12 9.44 6.70
C GLY A 63 -27.82 9.16 5.93
N ASP A 64 -26.69 9.77 6.30
CA ASP A 64 -25.38 9.40 5.74
C ASP A 64 -25.09 7.92 6.01
N GLU A 65 -24.47 7.23 5.05
CA GLU A 65 -24.06 5.83 5.22
C GLU A 65 -22.61 5.74 5.69
N VAL A 66 -22.39 5.06 6.82
CA VAL A 66 -21.07 4.90 7.44
C VAL A 66 -20.74 3.42 7.66
N ILE A 67 -19.44 3.13 7.76
CA ILE A 67 -18.98 1.79 8.11
C ILE A 67 -19.05 1.62 9.62
N SER A 68 -19.85 0.65 10.06
CA SER A 68 -20.04 0.33 11.49
C SER A 68 -19.36 -0.99 11.84
N PRO A 69 -18.37 -1.00 12.74
CA PRO A 69 -17.75 -2.24 13.20
C PRO A 69 -18.72 -3.08 14.04
N GLN A 70 -18.62 -4.41 13.96
CA GLN A 70 -19.47 -5.39 14.65
C GLN A 70 -18.70 -6.20 15.70
N LYS A 71 -19.39 -6.71 16.74
CA LYS A 71 -18.74 -7.37 17.91
C LYS A 71 -17.92 -8.59 17.53
N ASN A 72 -18.28 -9.22 16.42
CA ASN A 72 -17.75 -10.48 15.93
C ASN A 72 -16.51 -10.36 15.04
N GLY A 73 -16.01 -9.17 14.74
CA GLY A 73 -14.92 -9.05 13.76
C GLY A 73 -15.34 -8.61 12.36
N SER A 74 -16.64 -8.42 12.09
CA SER A 74 -17.13 -7.91 10.81
C SER A 74 -17.48 -6.41 10.86
N TYR A 75 -17.93 -5.86 9.74
CA TYR A 75 -18.53 -4.53 9.68
C TYR A 75 -19.85 -4.60 8.91
N THR A 76 -20.74 -3.65 9.15
CA THR A 76 -21.96 -3.42 8.36
C THR A 76 -21.97 -2.00 7.84
N PHE A 77 -22.80 -1.77 6.82
CA PHE A 77 -23.06 -0.44 6.28
C PHE A 77 -24.35 0.07 6.89
N GLU A 78 -24.24 1.08 7.76
CA GLU A 78 -25.37 1.59 8.53
C GLU A 78 -25.65 3.04 8.19
N LYS A 79 -26.91 3.45 8.32
CA LYS A 79 -27.30 4.86 8.22
C LYS A 79 -27.17 5.54 9.56
N VAL A 80 -26.65 6.76 9.55
CA VAL A 80 -26.62 7.62 10.73
C VAL A 80 -28.06 7.95 11.12
N THR A 81 -28.49 7.50 12.29
CA THR A 81 -29.86 7.69 12.79
C THR A 81 -30.01 8.94 13.63
N ASN A 82 -28.95 9.38 14.31
CA ASN A 82 -28.99 10.56 15.18
C ASN A 82 -27.60 11.22 15.28
N LEU A 83 -27.59 12.52 15.60
CA LEU A 83 -26.37 13.30 15.81
C LEU A 83 -26.35 13.83 17.26
N HIS A 84 -25.18 13.84 17.86
CA HIS A 84 -24.98 14.34 19.22
C HIS A 84 -23.86 15.38 19.23
N ASN A 85 -24.21 16.62 19.55
CA ASN A 85 -23.26 17.71 19.78
C ASN A 85 -23.14 17.93 21.29
N ARG A 86 -21.93 17.73 21.83
CA ARG A 86 -21.64 17.87 23.25
C ARG A 86 -20.38 18.70 23.43
N PHE A 87 -20.42 19.63 24.38
CA PHE A 87 -19.24 20.31 24.87
C PHE A 87 -18.65 19.53 26.04
N GLU A 88 -17.38 19.18 25.95
CA GLU A 88 -16.66 18.50 27.02
C GLU A 88 -15.42 19.32 27.38
N LYS A 89 -15.16 19.48 28.67
CA LYS A 89 -13.99 20.25 29.16
C LYS A 89 -12.70 19.44 29.04
N ASP A 90 -12.78 18.13 29.25
CA ASP A 90 -11.62 17.24 29.23
C ASP A 90 -11.46 16.59 27.84
N ILE A 91 -10.49 17.07 27.06
CA ILE A 91 -10.13 16.53 25.74
C ILE A 91 -8.79 15.78 25.83
N TYR A 92 -8.74 14.58 25.25
CA TYR A 92 -7.58 13.71 25.26
C TYR A 92 -7.11 13.41 23.85
N GLU A 93 -5.79 13.34 23.68
CA GLU A 93 -5.13 12.93 22.44
C GLU A 93 -4.65 11.49 22.56
N ILE A 94 -5.13 10.62 21.67
CA ILE A 94 -4.60 9.27 21.53
C ILE A 94 -3.43 9.32 20.58
N ARG A 95 -2.25 8.93 21.07
CA ARG A 95 -0.98 9.01 20.33
C ARG A 95 -0.36 7.64 20.16
N GLU A 96 0.32 7.43 19.04
CA GLU A 96 1.19 6.27 18.88
C GLU A 96 2.35 6.31 19.90
N GLN A 97 2.69 5.17 20.48
CA GLN A 97 3.88 5.01 21.33
C GLN A 97 5.18 4.86 20.51
N THR A 98 5.19 5.36 19.27
CA THR A 98 6.38 5.43 18.43
C THR A 98 7.20 6.68 18.76
N ARG A 99 8.47 6.74 18.33
CA ARG A 99 9.35 7.92 18.55
C ARG A 99 8.71 9.25 18.10
N ASN A 100 7.85 9.21 17.09
CA ASN A 100 7.22 10.40 16.51
C ASN A 100 5.97 10.86 17.29
N LYS A 101 5.46 10.06 18.23
CA LYS A 101 4.26 10.35 19.05
C LYS A 101 3.09 10.94 18.24
N LYS A 102 2.84 10.36 17.07
CA LYS A 102 1.83 10.84 16.13
C LYS A 102 0.44 10.78 16.77
N ILE A 103 -0.32 11.87 16.68
CA ILE A 103 -1.73 11.91 17.10
C ILE A 103 -2.55 11.06 16.13
N LEU A 104 -3.27 10.08 16.67
CA LEU A 104 -4.17 9.20 15.93
C LEU A 104 -5.55 9.86 15.81
N TYR A 105 -6.14 10.22 16.95
CA TYR A 105 -7.39 10.95 17.04
C TYR A 105 -7.50 11.62 18.41
N THR A 106 -8.45 12.55 18.50
CA THR A 106 -8.77 13.32 19.70
C THR A 106 -10.19 13.01 20.14
N CYS A 107 -10.37 12.79 21.43
CA CYS A 107 -11.64 12.34 22.00
C CYS A 107 -11.93 12.97 23.36
N ALA A 108 -13.19 12.89 23.78
CA ALA A 108 -13.62 13.30 25.11
C ALA A 108 -13.07 12.36 26.21
N GLY A 109 -12.96 12.84 27.45
CA GLY A 109 -12.46 12.03 28.56
C GLY A 109 -13.22 10.74 28.82
N ASN A 110 -14.52 10.73 28.58
CA ASN A 110 -15.38 9.55 28.70
C ASN A 110 -15.43 8.68 27.44
N HIS A 111 -14.62 8.97 26.41
CA HIS A 111 -14.55 8.17 25.20
C HIS A 111 -13.93 6.81 25.51
N ILE A 112 -14.63 5.74 25.12
CA ILE A 112 -14.14 4.38 25.34
C ILE A 112 -13.00 4.13 24.36
N VAL A 113 -11.78 4.06 24.88
CA VAL A 113 -10.57 3.65 24.20
C VAL A 113 -10.35 2.17 24.49
N PRO A 114 -10.48 1.32 23.47
CA PRO A 114 -10.31 -0.10 23.64
C PRO A 114 -8.83 -0.46 23.46
N THR A 115 -8.34 -1.34 24.32
CA THR A 115 -6.90 -1.63 24.45
C THR A 115 -6.66 -3.13 24.47
N LEU A 116 -5.73 -3.62 23.66
CA LEU A 116 -5.32 -5.02 23.71
C LEU A 116 -4.21 -5.19 24.72
N ARG A 117 -4.33 -6.14 25.63
CA ARG A 117 -3.29 -6.54 26.58
C ARG A 117 -2.82 -7.96 26.26
N TYR A 118 -1.50 -8.14 26.24
CA TYR A 118 -0.89 -9.46 26.08
C TYR A 118 -0.50 -10.06 27.43
N GLU A 119 -1.08 -11.19 27.79
CA GLU A 119 -0.65 -12.00 28.92
C GLU A 119 0.29 -13.10 28.46
N ARG A 120 1.49 -13.13 29.04
CA ARG A 120 2.52 -14.16 28.77
C ARG A 120 2.85 -14.95 30.03
N LEU A 121 1.83 -15.44 30.71
CA LEU A 121 2.00 -16.26 31.90
C LEU A 121 2.70 -17.58 31.53
N ARG A 122 3.74 -17.96 32.28
CA ARG A 122 4.35 -19.29 32.14
C ARG A 122 3.33 -20.33 32.58
N LYS A 123 3.00 -21.28 31.69
CA LYS A 123 2.23 -22.49 32.00
C LYS A 123 2.97 -23.69 31.44
N ASN A 124 3.30 -24.66 32.29
CA ASN A 124 3.96 -25.92 31.94
C ASN A 124 5.23 -25.73 31.06
N GLY A 125 6.14 -24.84 31.49
CA GLY A 125 7.38 -24.55 30.76
C GLY A 125 7.21 -23.73 29.47
N LYS A 126 5.98 -23.58 28.96
CA LYS A 126 5.65 -22.75 27.79
C LYS A 126 5.22 -21.35 28.23
N ARG A 127 5.44 -20.35 27.37
CA ARG A 127 4.91 -18.99 27.52
C ARG A 127 3.82 -18.75 26.46
N PRO A 128 2.62 -19.34 26.62
CA PRO A 128 1.52 -19.02 25.71
C PRO A 128 1.21 -17.52 25.80
N CYS A 129 1.08 -16.88 24.65
CA CYS A 129 0.68 -15.48 24.54
C CYS A 129 -0.84 -15.43 24.41
N LYS A 130 -1.54 -14.97 25.44
CA LYS A 130 -2.99 -14.73 25.43
C LYS A 130 -3.25 -13.26 25.17
N GLN A 131 -4.18 -12.96 24.26
CA GLN A 131 -4.61 -11.60 23.99
C GLN A 131 -5.93 -11.34 24.72
N ILE A 132 -6.03 -10.21 25.42
CA ILE A 132 -7.20 -9.79 26.18
C ILE A 132 -7.60 -8.40 25.68
N LEU A 133 -8.88 -8.23 25.34
CA LEU A 133 -9.43 -6.93 25.01
C LEU A 133 -10.01 -6.28 26.26
N ASP A 134 -9.39 -5.18 26.67
CA ASP A 134 -9.86 -4.33 27.74
C ASP A 134 -10.48 -3.04 27.15
N LYS A 135 -11.40 -2.39 27.89
CA LYS A 135 -12.04 -1.13 27.50
C LYS A 135 -11.92 -0.13 28.64
N TYR A 136 -11.32 1.02 28.36
CA TYR A 136 -11.16 2.10 29.33
C TYR A 136 -11.72 3.40 28.75
N ASP A 137 -12.20 4.30 29.57
CA ASP A 137 -12.39 5.69 29.17
C ASP A 137 -11.02 6.38 29.03
N ALA A 138 -10.94 7.37 28.14
CA ALA A 138 -9.69 8.08 27.84
C ALA A 138 -9.05 8.71 29.08
N LYS A 139 -9.87 9.21 30.02
CA LYS A 139 -9.42 9.78 31.29
C LYS A 139 -8.73 8.73 32.16
N THR A 140 -9.38 7.60 32.44
CA THR A 140 -8.74 6.52 33.20
C THR A 140 -7.47 6.04 32.52
N LEU A 141 -7.50 5.81 31.20
CA LEU A 141 -6.34 5.36 30.43
C LEU A 141 -5.15 6.32 30.57
N SER A 142 -5.39 7.64 30.62
CA SER A 142 -4.35 8.66 30.79
C SER A 142 -3.64 8.60 32.15
N THR A 143 -4.32 8.11 33.18
CA THR A 143 -3.80 8.02 34.56
C THR A 143 -3.14 6.68 34.87
N MET A 144 -3.31 5.69 33.99
CA MET A 144 -2.69 4.37 34.19
C MET A 144 -1.17 4.45 34.09
N ARG A 145 -0.47 3.84 35.05
CA ARG A 145 0.99 3.70 34.99
C ARG A 145 1.36 2.88 33.75
N THR A 146 2.18 3.45 32.88
CA THR A 146 2.76 2.87 31.65
C THR A 146 3.66 1.64 31.85
N ARG A 147 3.64 0.99 33.04
CA ARG A 147 4.53 -0.13 33.37
C ARG A 147 4.21 -1.42 32.64
N ASP A 148 3.05 -1.54 32.01
CA ASP A 148 2.76 -2.66 31.14
C ASP A 148 2.84 -2.19 29.69
N SER A 149 3.98 -2.48 29.07
CA SER A 149 4.29 -2.37 27.64
C SER A 149 3.38 -3.22 26.72
N ASN A 150 2.14 -3.48 27.15
CA ASN A 150 1.25 -4.47 26.58
C ASN A 150 0.05 -3.87 25.87
N TYR A 151 -0.18 -2.56 25.95
CA TYR A 151 -1.33 -1.90 25.31
C TYR A 151 -1.03 -1.47 23.88
N CYS A 152 -1.57 -2.22 22.92
CA CYS A 152 -1.58 -1.82 21.50
C CYS A 152 -3.01 -1.45 21.08
N SER A 153 -3.18 -0.25 20.51
CA SER A 153 -4.34 0.08 19.68
C SER A 153 -4.13 -0.59 18.32
N PHE A 154 -4.96 -1.57 17.97
CA PHE A 154 -4.77 -2.39 16.76
C PHE A 154 -5.74 -2.04 15.63
N SER A 155 -5.34 -2.51 14.46
CA SER A 155 -5.94 -2.34 13.15
C SER A 155 -7.34 -2.97 13.04
N THR A 156 -8.18 -2.35 12.21
CA THR A 156 -9.52 -2.83 11.82
C THR A 156 -9.45 -4.13 11.03
N THR A 157 -10.57 -4.82 10.85
CA THR A 157 -10.71 -5.88 9.83
C THR A 157 -10.48 -5.31 8.42
N ALA A 158 -10.17 -6.15 7.44
CA ALA A 158 -10.14 -5.75 6.03
C ALA A 158 -11.47 -5.10 5.63
N ILE A 159 -11.42 -3.84 5.18
CA ILE A 159 -12.62 -3.02 4.94
C ILE A 159 -12.96 -3.01 3.46
N GLY A 160 -14.11 -3.56 3.08
CA GLY A 160 -14.73 -3.34 1.77
C GLY A 160 -15.59 -2.10 1.73
N TYR A 161 -15.86 -1.61 0.52
CA TYR A 161 -16.64 -0.41 0.23
C TYR A 161 -17.87 -0.79 -0.61
N LYS A 162 -18.93 0.02 -0.58
CA LYS A 162 -20.05 -0.10 -1.51
C LYS A 162 -19.62 0.40 -2.90
N ASN A 163 -20.22 -0.19 -3.94
CA ASN A 163 -20.04 0.22 -5.34
C ASN A 163 -18.57 0.25 -5.80
N GLN A 164 -17.76 -0.69 -5.30
CA GLN A 164 -16.37 -0.82 -5.72
C GLN A 164 -16.30 -1.10 -7.22
N LYS A 165 -15.54 -0.25 -7.92
CA LYS A 165 -15.11 -0.53 -9.29
C LYS A 165 -13.71 -1.07 -9.23
N GLU A 166 -13.50 -2.25 -9.79
CA GLU A 166 -12.17 -2.82 -9.89
C GLU A 166 -11.34 -2.00 -10.89
N ALA A 167 -10.05 -1.88 -10.60
CA ALA A 167 -9.10 -1.31 -11.53
C ALA A 167 -8.83 -2.31 -12.68
N GLU A 168 -8.75 -1.81 -13.91
CA GLU A 168 -8.57 -2.62 -15.13
C GLU A 168 -7.19 -3.28 -15.20
N ILE A 169 -6.20 -2.70 -14.52
CA ILE A 169 -4.87 -3.29 -14.42
C ILE A 169 -4.88 -4.47 -13.47
N GLU A 170 -4.23 -5.56 -13.86
CA GLU A 170 -4.19 -6.76 -13.05
C GLU A 170 -3.37 -6.49 -11.76
N PRO A 171 -3.94 -6.75 -10.57
CA PRO A 171 -3.38 -6.30 -9.31
C PRO A 171 -1.99 -6.88 -9.02
N TYR A 172 -1.78 -8.18 -9.27
CA TYR A 172 -0.48 -8.81 -9.02
C TYR A 172 0.60 -8.21 -9.90
N CYS A 173 0.33 -8.08 -11.20
CA CYS A 173 1.22 -7.46 -12.18
C CYS A 173 1.55 -6.01 -11.84
N LEU A 174 0.56 -5.22 -11.39
CA LEU A 174 0.84 -3.87 -10.89
C LEU A 174 1.78 -3.91 -9.68
N GLY A 175 1.56 -4.84 -8.74
CA GLY A 175 2.42 -5.01 -7.57
C GLY A 175 3.87 -5.33 -7.94
N VAL A 176 4.06 -6.31 -8.83
CA VAL A 176 5.38 -6.69 -9.35
C VAL A 176 6.06 -5.52 -10.06
N TRP A 177 5.31 -4.77 -10.88
CA TRP A 177 5.86 -3.62 -11.59
C TRP A 177 6.22 -2.47 -10.65
N LEU A 178 5.47 -2.27 -9.56
CA LEU A 178 5.80 -1.25 -8.57
C LEU A 178 7.13 -1.52 -7.87
N GLY A 179 7.49 -2.80 -7.67
CA GLY A 179 8.83 -3.18 -7.22
C GLY A 179 9.86 -3.10 -8.34
N ASP A 180 9.91 -4.14 -9.17
CA ASP A 180 11.00 -4.39 -10.13
C ASP A 180 10.80 -3.78 -11.54
N GLY A 181 9.64 -3.17 -11.77
CA GLY A 181 9.33 -2.49 -13.02
C GLY A 181 10.17 -1.24 -13.25
N HIS A 182 10.50 -0.96 -14.49
CA HIS A 182 11.21 0.25 -14.86
C HIS A 182 10.83 0.73 -16.26
N PHE A 183 10.97 2.03 -16.46
CA PHE A 183 11.02 2.62 -17.79
C PHE A 183 12.47 2.88 -18.17
N SER A 184 12.85 2.57 -19.42
CA SER A 184 14.17 2.94 -19.92
C SER A 184 14.16 4.41 -20.38
N SER A 185 15.00 5.21 -19.74
CA SER A 185 15.17 6.64 -20.01
C SER A 185 16.51 6.88 -20.70
N THR A 186 16.57 6.74 -22.02
CA THR A 186 17.66 7.39 -22.77
C THR A 186 17.19 7.72 -24.17
N LEU A 187 16.44 8.81 -24.34
CA LEU A 187 16.31 9.48 -25.63
C LEU A 187 17.58 10.28 -25.91
N LYS A 188 18.49 9.72 -26.71
CA LYS A 188 19.43 10.53 -27.46
C LYS A 188 18.86 10.62 -28.87
N TYR A 189 18.37 11.79 -29.23
CA TYR A 189 18.05 12.11 -30.62
C TYR A 189 19.33 12.60 -31.29
N VAL A 190 19.51 12.24 -32.54
CA VAL A 190 20.51 12.88 -33.40
C VAL A 190 19.78 13.29 -34.66
N GLU A 191 20.03 14.49 -35.14
CA GLU A 191 19.62 14.89 -36.48
C GLU A 191 20.27 13.93 -37.48
N ASN A 192 19.48 13.34 -38.36
CA ASN A 192 19.98 12.48 -39.41
C ASN A 192 20.64 13.37 -40.48
N PRO A 193 21.98 13.35 -40.63
CA PRO A 193 22.65 14.23 -41.57
C PRO A 193 22.27 13.97 -43.04
N LYS A 194 21.64 12.82 -43.36
CA LYS A 194 21.20 12.47 -44.72
C LYS A 194 19.79 12.97 -45.05
N TYR A 195 18.90 13.09 -44.07
CA TYR A 195 17.49 13.39 -44.29
C TYR A 195 17.00 14.66 -43.58
N GLY A 196 17.81 15.28 -42.71
CA GLY A 196 17.41 16.45 -41.92
C GLY A 196 16.35 16.15 -40.85
N GLU A 197 16.04 14.88 -40.62
CA GLU A 197 15.02 14.44 -39.68
C GLU A 197 15.64 13.95 -38.37
N TRP A 198 14.96 14.21 -37.25
CA TRP A 198 15.38 13.71 -35.94
C TRP A 198 15.13 12.20 -35.82
N VAL A 199 16.20 11.40 -35.76
CA VAL A 199 16.12 9.94 -35.67
C VAL A 199 16.57 9.41 -34.31
N LEU A 200 16.08 8.21 -33.96
CA LEU A 200 16.45 7.48 -32.76
C LEU A 200 17.93 7.09 -32.80
N ARG A 201 18.76 7.60 -31.87
CA ARG A 201 20.16 7.15 -31.72
C ARG A 201 20.23 5.65 -31.40
N PRO A 202 20.92 4.83 -32.21
CA PRO A 202 21.24 3.44 -31.86
C PRO A 202 22.17 3.38 -30.64
N SER A 203 22.05 2.35 -29.81
CA SER A 203 22.81 2.19 -28.56
C SER A 203 24.34 2.16 -28.71
N HIS A 204 24.88 2.10 -29.93
CA HIS A 204 26.31 1.98 -30.25
C HIS A 204 26.89 3.13 -31.10
N THR A 205 26.38 4.37 -30.98
CA THR A 205 27.00 5.52 -31.65
C THR A 205 28.28 5.95 -30.93
N LYS A 206 29.44 5.91 -31.60
CA LYS A 206 30.68 6.52 -31.10
C LYS A 206 30.58 8.05 -31.18
N ILE A 207 30.94 8.73 -30.08
CA ILE A 207 31.04 10.19 -30.00
C ILE A 207 32.50 10.54 -29.73
N GLN A 208 33.01 11.48 -30.50
CA GLN A 208 34.29 12.17 -30.22
C GLN A 208 34.02 13.66 -30.37
N ASN A 209 34.39 14.45 -29.37
CA ASN A 209 34.22 15.91 -29.35
C ASN A 209 32.80 16.40 -29.69
N GLY A 210 31.77 15.72 -29.17
CA GLY A 210 30.38 16.13 -29.34
C GLY A 210 29.76 15.85 -30.72
N LYS A 211 30.53 15.31 -31.69
CA LYS A 211 30.04 14.95 -33.03
C LYS A 211 29.88 13.42 -33.16
N VAL A 212 28.83 13.00 -33.86
CA VAL A 212 28.57 11.59 -34.18
C VAL A 212 29.43 11.18 -35.37
N ILE A 213 30.24 10.14 -35.19
CA ILE A 213 31.24 9.72 -36.19
C ILE A 213 30.73 8.52 -37.02
N GLU A 214 29.81 7.71 -36.48
CA GLU A 214 29.37 6.49 -37.14
C GLU A 214 27.94 6.11 -36.71
N VAL A 215 27.04 5.95 -37.69
CA VAL A 215 25.67 5.45 -37.51
C VAL A 215 25.58 4.10 -38.21
N LYS A 216 25.32 3.02 -37.47
CA LYS A 216 24.97 1.72 -38.10
C LYS A 216 23.57 1.82 -38.73
N GLU A 217 23.44 1.44 -39.99
CA GLU A 217 22.29 1.72 -40.89
C GLU A 217 20.93 1.10 -40.51
N ASN A 218 20.83 0.34 -39.42
CA ASN A 218 19.55 -0.26 -39.01
C ASN A 218 18.72 0.71 -38.15
N ILE A 219 18.21 1.77 -38.76
CA ILE A 219 17.24 2.68 -38.13
C ILE A 219 15.84 2.09 -38.30
N SER A 220 15.35 1.38 -37.30
CA SER A 220 13.97 0.88 -37.29
C SER A 220 12.97 2.05 -37.17
N HIS A 221 12.10 2.25 -38.17
CA HIS A 221 10.93 3.12 -38.09
C HIS A 221 9.86 2.48 -37.19
N ARG A 222 9.99 2.62 -35.86
CA ARG A 222 8.92 2.22 -34.93
C ARG A 222 7.92 3.36 -34.75
N ILE A 223 6.66 3.11 -35.11
CA ILE A 223 5.55 4.03 -34.83
C ILE A 223 5.19 3.89 -33.35
N LEU A 224 5.60 4.87 -32.55
CA LEU A 224 5.25 5.01 -31.14
C LEU A 224 4.05 5.97 -31.00
N PRO A 225 3.12 5.72 -30.06
CA PRO A 225 2.12 6.71 -29.65
C PRO A 225 2.79 8.03 -29.27
N GLU A 226 2.22 9.15 -29.68
CA GLU A 226 2.85 10.47 -29.48
C GLU A 226 3.18 10.78 -28.03
N ARG A 227 2.36 10.31 -27.08
CA ARG A 227 2.61 10.43 -25.64
C ARG A 227 3.94 9.78 -25.22
N LEU A 228 4.24 8.58 -25.74
CA LEU A 228 5.43 7.80 -25.38
C LEU A 228 6.71 8.32 -26.06
N LYS A 229 6.58 9.03 -27.20
CA LYS A 229 7.72 9.66 -27.89
C LYS A 229 8.48 10.64 -26.99
N LYS A 230 7.80 11.28 -26.02
CA LYS A 230 8.36 12.36 -25.19
C LYS A 230 8.99 11.87 -23.87
N THR A 231 8.62 10.70 -23.37
CA THR A 231 8.82 10.32 -21.94
C THR A 231 9.48 8.96 -21.72
N VAL A 232 9.31 7.97 -22.60
CA VAL A 232 9.65 6.56 -22.31
C VAL A 232 10.13 5.80 -23.56
N ARG A 233 11.31 5.14 -23.51
CA ARG A 233 11.81 4.28 -24.61
C ARG A 233 11.48 2.80 -24.50
N GLY A 234 11.04 2.35 -23.34
CA GLY A 234 10.80 0.93 -23.11
C GLY A 234 10.28 0.71 -21.71
N ILE A 235 9.52 -0.36 -21.57
CA ILE A 235 8.97 -0.82 -20.32
C ILE A 235 9.52 -2.23 -20.07
N GLY A 236 9.97 -2.48 -18.85
CA GLY A 236 10.44 -3.81 -18.49
C GLY A 236 10.42 -4.06 -17.00
N ILE A 237 10.63 -5.32 -16.65
CA ILE A 237 10.78 -5.82 -15.28
C ILE A 237 12.12 -6.54 -15.23
N THR A 238 12.92 -6.26 -14.21
CA THR A 238 14.17 -6.98 -13.98
C THR A 238 13.96 -7.94 -12.82
N CYS A 239 13.91 -9.25 -13.10
CA CYS A 239 13.65 -10.26 -12.07
C CYS A 239 14.52 -11.50 -12.32
N ALA A 240 14.91 -12.18 -11.24
CA ALA A 240 15.60 -13.46 -11.30
C ALA A 240 14.65 -14.65 -11.12
N ASP A 241 13.44 -14.40 -10.60
CA ASP A 241 12.44 -15.42 -10.32
C ASP A 241 11.54 -15.63 -11.55
N GLU A 242 11.58 -16.85 -12.10
CA GLU A 242 10.77 -17.20 -13.26
C GLU A 242 9.30 -17.43 -12.92
N GLU A 243 8.96 -17.79 -11.67
CA GLU A 243 7.57 -17.99 -11.24
C GLU A 243 6.78 -16.68 -11.27
N ILE A 244 7.38 -15.60 -10.75
CA ILE A 244 6.80 -14.24 -10.77
C ILE A 244 6.50 -13.83 -12.22
N ILE A 245 7.44 -14.09 -13.12
CA ILE A 245 7.31 -13.70 -14.53
C ILE A 245 6.30 -14.59 -15.26
N ASN A 246 6.25 -15.88 -14.96
CA ASN A 246 5.26 -16.79 -15.51
C ASN A 246 3.86 -16.36 -15.11
N GLU A 247 3.63 -16.01 -13.84
CA GLU A 247 2.35 -15.46 -13.38
C GLU A 247 2.00 -14.14 -14.07
N PHE A 248 2.97 -13.24 -14.24
CA PHE A 248 2.79 -11.98 -14.96
C PHE A 248 2.40 -12.19 -16.43
N SER A 249 3.07 -13.14 -17.10
CA SER A 249 2.92 -13.39 -18.54
C SER A 249 1.53 -13.93 -18.93
N LYS A 250 0.77 -14.48 -17.96
CA LYS A 250 -0.62 -14.92 -18.16
C LYS A 250 -1.55 -13.77 -18.54
N PHE A 251 -1.22 -12.55 -18.12
CA PHE A 251 -2.05 -11.36 -18.32
C PHE A 251 -1.47 -10.43 -19.37
N TYR A 252 -0.15 -10.28 -19.41
CA TYR A 252 0.52 -9.34 -20.32
C TYR A 252 1.66 -10.02 -21.08
N PRO A 253 1.60 -10.08 -22.42
CA PRO A 253 2.59 -10.79 -23.21
C PRO A 253 3.96 -10.11 -23.16
N ILE A 254 4.99 -10.93 -22.96
CA ILE A 254 6.40 -10.49 -22.95
C ILE A 254 6.87 -10.35 -24.40
N MET A 255 7.41 -9.19 -24.76
CA MET A 255 7.89 -8.90 -26.11
C MET A 255 9.29 -9.45 -26.37
N SER A 256 10.18 -9.36 -25.39
CA SER A 256 11.56 -9.85 -25.51
C SER A 256 12.21 -10.00 -24.15
N ILE A 257 13.14 -10.96 -24.03
CA ILE A 257 13.92 -11.19 -22.82
C ILE A 257 15.38 -10.81 -23.10
N VAL A 258 15.98 -10.03 -22.22
CA VAL A 258 17.40 -9.64 -22.31
C VAL A 258 18.12 -10.07 -21.05
N SER A 259 19.08 -10.97 -21.19
CA SER A 259 19.99 -11.38 -20.12
C SER A 259 21.36 -10.74 -20.33
N LYS A 260 22.10 -10.56 -19.24
CA LYS A 260 23.53 -10.25 -19.28
C LYS A 260 24.31 -11.49 -18.87
N LYS A 261 25.48 -11.68 -19.47
CA LYS A 261 26.43 -12.73 -19.06
C LYS A 261 26.73 -12.55 -17.56
N ASP A 262 26.72 -13.66 -16.82
CA ASP A 262 26.99 -13.73 -15.37
C ASP A 262 25.98 -12.99 -14.46
N ASN A 263 24.78 -12.66 -14.96
CA ASN A 263 23.69 -12.11 -14.15
C ASN A 263 22.53 -13.10 -14.04
N SER A 264 22.13 -13.43 -12.82
CA SER A 264 20.96 -14.28 -12.57
C SER A 264 19.64 -13.59 -12.94
N ALA A 265 19.59 -12.25 -12.84
CA ALA A 265 18.40 -11.49 -13.19
C ALA A 265 18.31 -11.24 -14.71
N LYS A 266 17.12 -11.49 -15.26
CA LYS A 266 16.77 -11.22 -16.66
C LYS A 266 15.90 -9.97 -16.75
N ASN A 267 15.99 -9.24 -17.86
CA ASN A 267 15.14 -8.10 -18.15
C ASN A 267 14.06 -8.50 -19.15
N TYR A 268 12.81 -8.52 -18.68
CA TYR A 268 11.63 -8.86 -19.46
C TYR A 268 10.98 -7.59 -19.96
N ARG A 269 10.92 -7.41 -21.28
CA ARG A 269 10.41 -6.17 -21.90
C ARG A 269 9.01 -6.38 -22.44
N PHE A 270 8.19 -5.34 -22.32
CA PHE A 270 6.81 -5.33 -22.81
C PHE A 270 6.66 -4.37 -23.99
N SER A 271 5.60 -4.58 -24.78
CA SER A 271 5.26 -3.68 -25.88
C SER A 271 4.81 -2.32 -25.35
N LEU A 272 5.37 -1.26 -25.90
CA LEU A 272 4.96 0.12 -25.63
C LEU A 272 3.56 0.44 -26.16
N ASN A 273 3.09 -0.31 -27.15
CA ASN A 273 1.75 -0.19 -27.72
C ASN A 273 0.78 -1.20 -27.08
N GLY A 274 1.26 -2.02 -26.14
CA GLY A 274 0.47 -3.06 -25.49
C GLY A 274 -0.43 -2.52 -24.38
N GLN A 275 -1.42 -3.34 -23.99
CA GLN A 275 -2.39 -3.01 -22.95
C GLN A 275 -1.73 -2.55 -21.65
N PHE A 276 -0.67 -3.24 -21.20
CA PHE A 276 0.02 -2.90 -19.96
C PHE A 276 0.61 -1.48 -19.96
N ALA A 277 1.25 -1.07 -21.05
CA ALA A 277 1.82 0.27 -21.18
C ALA A 277 0.73 1.36 -21.30
N ASN A 278 -0.44 1.03 -21.86
CA ASN A 278 -1.60 1.92 -21.90
C ASN A 278 -2.18 2.13 -20.50
N LEU A 279 -2.39 1.04 -19.75
CA LEU A 279 -2.90 1.10 -18.38
C LEU A 279 -1.96 1.90 -17.48
N LEU A 280 -0.65 1.66 -17.49
CA LEU A 280 0.29 2.45 -16.69
C LEU A 280 0.26 3.94 -17.01
N SER A 281 -0.04 4.32 -18.26
CA SER A 281 -0.24 5.71 -18.64
C SER A 281 -1.52 6.29 -18.07
N GLU A 282 -2.64 5.59 -18.22
CA GLU A 282 -3.94 5.95 -17.65
C GLU A 282 -3.87 6.14 -16.13
N TYR A 283 -3.13 5.26 -15.46
CA TYR A 283 -2.90 5.31 -14.01
C TYR A 283 -1.82 6.33 -13.58
N GLY A 284 -1.25 7.10 -14.51
CA GLY A 284 -0.27 8.15 -14.23
C GLY A 284 1.10 7.66 -13.78
N LEU A 285 1.42 6.39 -14.06
CA LEU A 285 2.69 5.75 -13.73
C LEU A 285 3.72 5.86 -14.86
N GLU A 286 3.32 6.27 -16.06
CA GLU A 286 4.23 6.48 -17.20
C GLU A 286 5.44 7.35 -16.85
N GLY A 287 6.63 6.88 -17.21
CA GLY A 287 7.89 7.57 -16.99
C GLY A 287 8.34 7.66 -15.53
N LYS A 288 7.56 7.13 -14.57
CA LYS A 288 7.94 7.17 -13.15
C LYS A 288 9.09 6.20 -12.86
N GLY A 289 10.17 6.75 -12.31
CA GLY A 289 11.27 5.97 -11.77
C GLY A 289 11.00 5.49 -10.35
N SER A 290 11.94 4.75 -9.75
CA SER A 290 11.82 4.19 -8.40
C SER A 290 11.59 5.22 -7.29
N GLY A 291 11.92 6.50 -7.52
CA GLY A 291 11.67 7.61 -6.59
C GLY A 291 10.24 8.17 -6.64
N ASP A 292 9.50 7.94 -7.73
CA ASP A 292 8.25 8.66 -8.02
C ASP A 292 7.04 7.75 -8.26
N LYS A 293 7.24 6.41 -8.24
CA LYS A 293 6.15 5.43 -8.29
C LYS A 293 5.15 5.64 -7.16
N PHE A 294 3.90 5.23 -7.36
CA PHE A 294 2.85 5.29 -6.36
C PHE A 294 1.76 4.25 -6.67
N ILE A 295 0.89 3.93 -5.71
CA ILE A 295 -0.28 3.09 -5.99
C ILE A 295 -1.43 4.02 -6.37
N PRO A 296 -2.08 3.82 -7.53
CA PRO A 296 -3.23 4.63 -7.91
C PRO A 296 -4.40 4.48 -6.93
N GLU A 297 -5.16 5.56 -6.72
CA GLU A 297 -6.23 5.60 -5.74
C GLU A 297 -7.34 4.57 -6.03
N LYS A 298 -7.67 4.36 -7.32
CA LYS A 298 -8.64 3.34 -7.75
C LYS A 298 -8.26 1.93 -7.27
N CYS A 299 -6.97 1.61 -7.25
CA CYS A 299 -6.45 0.33 -6.76
C CYS A 299 -6.55 0.21 -5.23
N LEU A 300 -6.31 1.30 -4.48
CA LEU A 300 -6.48 1.34 -3.01
C LEU A 300 -7.95 1.22 -2.56
N LYS A 301 -8.88 1.57 -3.45
CA LYS A 301 -10.34 1.51 -3.22
C LYS A 301 -11.01 0.27 -3.82
N SER A 302 -10.24 -0.60 -4.47
CA SER A 302 -10.75 -1.83 -5.07
C SER A 302 -11.14 -2.88 -4.02
N SER A 303 -11.66 -4.01 -4.48
CA SER A 303 -12.08 -5.13 -3.62
C SER A 303 -10.97 -5.61 -2.70
N ILE A 304 -11.36 -6.25 -1.59
CA ILE A 304 -10.39 -6.83 -0.64
C ILE A 304 -9.48 -7.82 -1.38
N ALA A 305 -10.05 -8.67 -2.24
CA ALA A 305 -9.31 -9.63 -3.06
C ALA A 305 -8.28 -8.94 -3.99
N TYR A 306 -8.71 -7.87 -4.69
CA TYR A 306 -7.82 -7.10 -5.55
C TYR A 306 -6.63 -6.53 -4.76
N ARG A 307 -6.89 -5.91 -3.61
CA ARG A 307 -5.86 -5.30 -2.77
C ARG A 307 -4.90 -6.32 -2.17
N LEU A 308 -5.39 -7.51 -1.80
CA LEU A 308 -4.55 -8.61 -1.35
C LEU A 308 -3.61 -9.07 -2.45
N ARG A 309 -4.13 -9.25 -3.67
CA ARG A 309 -3.35 -9.68 -4.83
C ARG A 309 -2.32 -8.62 -5.25
N LEU A 310 -2.66 -7.34 -5.11
CA LEU A 310 -1.72 -6.23 -5.29
C LEU A 310 -0.60 -6.27 -4.26
N LEU A 311 -0.93 -6.44 -2.98
CA LEU A 311 0.06 -6.53 -1.92
C LEU A 311 0.99 -7.74 -2.12
N ALA A 312 0.47 -8.87 -2.60
CA ALA A 312 1.27 -10.06 -2.91
C ALA A 312 2.36 -9.76 -3.95
N GLY A 313 2.02 -9.12 -5.07
CA GLY A 313 3.02 -8.78 -6.10
C GLY A 313 4.11 -7.82 -5.60
N ILE A 314 3.77 -6.89 -4.69
CA ILE A 314 4.76 -6.00 -4.06
C ILE A 314 5.68 -6.80 -3.12
N ILE A 315 5.13 -7.73 -2.35
CA ILE A 315 5.90 -8.56 -1.40
C ILE A 315 6.82 -9.52 -2.15
N ASP A 316 6.38 -10.13 -3.24
CA ASP A 316 7.19 -11.09 -3.99
C ASP A 316 8.42 -10.45 -4.64
N THR A 317 8.35 -9.14 -4.94
CA THR A 317 9.47 -8.40 -5.56
C THR A 317 10.35 -7.67 -4.53
N ASP A 318 9.77 -6.79 -3.72
CA ASP A 318 10.51 -5.92 -2.80
C ASP A 318 10.46 -6.41 -1.33
N GLY A 319 9.81 -7.54 -1.06
CA GLY A 319 9.61 -8.06 0.30
C GLY A 319 10.77 -8.91 0.81
N TYR A 320 11.21 -8.61 2.02
CA TYR A 320 12.18 -9.41 2.78
C TYR A 320 11.56 -9.94 4.07
N ILE A 321 11.63 -11.25 4.29
CA ILE A 321 11.10 -11.90 5.49
C ILE A 321 12.23 -12.11 6.50
N SER A 322 12.10 -11.55 7.71
CA SER A 322 13.04 -11.78 8.80
C SER A 322 12.83 -13.15 9.46
N LYS A 323 13.81 -13.60 10.24
CA LYS A 323 13.72 -14.82 11.07
C LYS A 323 12.57 -14.78 12.08
N GLN A 324 12.08 -13.59 12.42
CA GLN A 324 10.93 -13.38 13.31
C GLN A 324 9.60 -13.34 12.54
N ASN A 325 9.57 -13.80 11.29
CA ASN A 325 8.42 -13.70 10.38
C ASN A 325 7.94 -12.26 10.25
N GLN A 326 8.87 -11.31 10.11
CA GLN A 326 8.56 -9.93 9.81
C GLN A 326 8.84 -9.64 8.35
N ILE A 327 7.82 -9.24 7.59
CA ILE A 327 8.01 -8.80 6.21
C ILE A 327 8.54 -7.38 6.26
N SER A 328 9.47 -7.02 5.38
CA SER A 328 9.88 -5.64 5.22
C SER A 328 10.04 -5.26 3.76
N ILE A 329 9.57 -4.07 3.40
CA ILE A 329 9.61 -3.53 2.05
C ILE A 329 10.41 -2.24 2.07
N THR A 330 11.35 -2.08 1.15
CA THR A 330 12.18 -0.86 1.07
C THR A 330 11.94 -0.15 -0.25
N THR A 331 11.58 1.13 -0.20
CA THR A 331 11.39 1.94 -1.41
C THR A 331 12.02 3.33 -1.29
N LYS A 332 12.41 3.88 -2.44
CA LYS A 332 12.86 5.28 -2.55
C LYS A 332 11.69 6.26 -2.60
N SER A 333 10.55 5.83 -3.14
CA SER A 333 9.35 6.69 -3.24
C SER A 333 8.64 6.83 -1.90
N GLU A 334 8.61 8.06 -1.38
CA GLU A 334 7.87 8.37 -0.17
C GLU A 334 6.35 8.19 -0.36
N ARG A 335 5.86 8.50 -1.56
CA ARG A 335 4.45 8.34 -1.92
C ARG A 335 4.06 6.87 -1.97
N LEU A 336 4.85 6.03 -2.62
CA LEU A 336 4.64 4.57 -2.65
C LEU A 336 4.66 3.99 -1.23
N SER A 337 5.61 4.43 -0.39
CA SER A 337 5.66 3.97 1.00
C SER A 337 4.39 4.31 1.79
N LYS A 338 3.85 5.53 1.61
CA LYS A 338 2.56 5.92 2.21
C LYS A 338 1.42 5.06 1.67
N ASN A 339 1.37 4.84 0.36
CA ASN A 339 0.32 4.03 -0.26
C ASN A 339 0.35 2.56 0.17
N ILE A 340 1.53 1.94 0.30
CA ILE A 340 1.66 0.56 0.80
C ILE A 340 1.14 0.47 2.24
N ARG A 341 1.46 1.46 3.09
CA ARG A 341 0.90 1.52 4.44
C ARG A 341 -0.62 1.60 4.40
N ASP A 342 -1.17 2.50 3.60
CA ASP A 342 -2.62 2.70 3.51
C ASP A 342 -3.32 1.44 2.94
N LEU A 343 -2.70 0.75 1.98
CA LEU A 343 -3.12 -0.56 1.46
C LEU A 343 -3.19 -1.60 2.59
N VAL A 344 -2.11 -1.72 3.37
CA VAL A 344 -2.02 -2.70 4.46
C VAL A 344 -3.04 -2.40 5.56
N PHE A 345 -3.21 -1.13 5.93
CA PHE A 345 -4.24 -0.72 6.90
C PHE A 345 -5.65 -1.03 6.39
N SER A 346 -5.91 -0.81 5.10
CA SER A 346 -7.21 -1.12 4.50
C SER A 346 -7.53 -2.63 4.46
N LEU A 347 -6.50 -3.48 4.48
CA LEU A 347 -6.56 -4.93 4.58
C LEU A 347 -6.56 -5.43 6.03
N GLY A 348 -6.57 -4.51 6.99
CA GLY A 348 -6.57 -4.82 8.41
C GLY A 348 -5.21 -5.24 8.97
N GLY A 349 -4.14 -5.07 8.21
CA GLY A 349 -2.78 -5.26 8.70
C GLY A 349 -2.24 -4.02 9.42
N TYR A 350 -1.22 -4.23 10.24
CA TYR A 350 -0.46 -3.16 10.87
C TYR A 350 0.96 -3.10 10.30
N CYS A 351 1.48 -1.89 10.14
CA CYS A 351 2.85 -1.66 9.70
C CYS A 351 3.42 -0.36 10.24
N SER A 352 4.74 -0.32 10.34
CA SER A 352 5.47 0.88 10.76
C SER A 352 6.40 1.36 9.65
N LYS A 353 6.42 2.67 9.42
CA LYS A 353 7.34 3.32 8.48
C LYS A 353 8.57 3.80 9.23
N ARG A 354 9.76 3.41 8.75
CA ARG A 354 11.05 3.96 9.19
C ARG A 354 11.71 4.70 8.04
N CYS A 355 12.12 5.95 8.27
CA CYS A 355 12.92 6.71 7.33
C CYS A 355 14.40 6.54 7.68
N PHE A 356 15.20 6.11 6.72
CA PHE A 356 16.66 6.15 6.81
C PHE A 356 17.16 7.39 6.07
N PHE A 357 17.70 8.33 6.83
CA PHE A 357 18.56 9.39 6.33
C PHE A 357 19.97 8.80 6.30
N GLY A 358 20.60 8.79 5.13
CA GLY A 358 22.02 8.45 5.03
C GLY A 358 22.80 9.39 5.95
N ARG A 359 23.76 8.83 6.70
CA ARG A 359 24.77 9.65 7.37
C ARG A 359 25.63 10.37 6.33
#